data_AF-Q2VHU4-F1
#
_entry.id   AF-Q2VHU4-F1
#
_cell.length_a   1.000
_cell.length_b   1.000
_cell.length_c   1.000
_cell.angle_alpha   90.00
_cell.angle_beta   90.00
_cell.angle_gamma   90.00
#
_symmetry.space_group_name_H-M   'P 1'
#
loop_
_entity.id
_entity.type
_entity.pdbx_description
1 polymer ?
#
loop_
_entity_poly.entity_id
_entity_poly.type
_entity_poly.pdbx_seq_one_letter_code
_entity_poly.pdbx_strand_id
1 'polypeptide(L)' 'PPIEGLMQEGTEYGLKKGIFFSKLFQQGQEIIDEIAKPEVKKVMVVGAGYIGVELIEAFKNHGKEVILME' A
#
# COMPACT_ATOMS: atom_id res chain seq x y z
N PRO A 1 -0.52 1.82 14.09
CA PRO A 1 -1.42 1.29 15.13
C PRO A 1 -2.66 0.66 14.49
N PRO A 2 -3.10 -0.51 14.97
CA PRO A 2 -4.37 -1.10 14.53
C PRO A 2 -5.50 -0.10 14.69
N ILE A 3 -6.38 -0.02 13.68
CA ILE A 3 -7.58 0.80 13.74
C ILE A 3 -8.64 -0.09 14.38
N GLU A 4 -8.97 0.19 15.63
CA GLU A 4 -9.83 -0.67 16.48
C GLU A 4 -11.14 -1.07 15.79
N GLY A 5 -11.79 -0.14 15.08
CA GLY A 5 -13.02 -0.39 14.34
C GLY A 5 -12.90 -1.20 13.05
N LEU A 6 -11.69 -1.56 12.62
CA LEU A 6 -11.45 -2.35 11.41
C LEU A 6 -10.94 -3.78 11.69
N MET A 7 -10.66 -4.09 12.97
CA MET A 7 -10.03 -5.36 13.35
C MET A 7 -10.94 -6.55 13.06
N GLN A 8 -10.42 -7.50 12.29
CA GLN A 8 -11.09 -8.74 11.90
C GLN A 8 -10.13 -9.92 12.04
N GLU A 9 -10.66 -11.12 12.26
CA GLU A 9 -9.84 -12.34 12.33
C GLU A 9 -9.05 -12.56 11.03
N GLY A 10 -7.78 -12.92 11.15
CA GLY A 10 -6.90 -13.17 10.00
C GLY A 10 -6.46 -11.91 9.25
N THR A 11 -6.57 -10.73 9.85
CA THR A 11 -6.12 -9.45 9.26
C THR A 11 -4.96 -8.84 10.05
N GLU A 12 -4.16 -8.02 9.38
CA GLU A 12 -3.13 -7.19 10.00
C GLU A 12 -3.55 -5.72 9.92
N TYR A 13 -3.58 -5.02 11.06
CA TYR A 13 -4.17 -3.67 11.16
C TYR A 13 -5.65 -3.56 10.71
N GLY A 14 -6.38 -4.68 10.61
CA GLY A 14 -7.72 -4.71 10.02
C GLY A 14 -7.75 -4.87 8.49
N LEU A 15 -6.58 -5.06 7.87
CA LEU A 15 -6.40 -5.20 6.43
C LEU A 15 -6.12 -6.66 6.04
N LYS A 16 -6.72 -7.09 4.93
CA LYS A 16 -6.40 -8.37 4.30
C LYS A 16 -5.04 -8.29 3.60
N LYS A 17 -4.40 -9.44 3.41
CA LYS A 17 -3.15 -9.58 2.67
C LYS A 17 -3.21 -8.84 1.32
N GLY A 18 -2.20 -8.04 1.03
CA GLY A 18 -2.10 -7.24 -0.19
C GLY A 18 -2.70 -5.83 -0.07
N ILE A 19 -3.27 -5.47 1.08
CA ILE A 19 -3.73 -4.12 1.39
C ILE A 19 -2.84 -3.56 2.50
N PHE A 20 -2.32 -2.36 2.31
CA PHE A 20 -1.36 -1.73 3.20
C PHE A 20 -1.79 -0.31 3.54
N PHE A 21 -1.50 0.11 4.77
CA PHE A 21 -1.48 1.54 5.12
C PHE A 21 -0.09 2.11 4.83
N SER A 22 0.00 3.40 4.49
CA SER A 22 1.28 4.10 4.37
C SER A 22 1.32 5.28 5.35
N LYS A 23 1.55 4.96 6.63
CA LYS A 23 1.60 5.95 7.73
C LYS A 23 2.82 5.79 8.61
N LEU A 24 3.17 4.56 8.95
CA LEU A 24 4.34 4.25 9.77
C LEU A 24 5.52 3.84 8.89
N PHE A 25 6.73 4.04 9.41
CA PHE A 25 7.97 3.66 8.71
C PHE A 25 8.01 2.17 8.34
N GLN A 26 7.61 1.29 9.27
CA GLN A 26 7.59 -0.16 9.07
C GLN A 26 6.66 -0.57 7.93
N GLN A 27 5.51 0.09 7.83
CA GLN A 27 4.56 -0.17 6.74
C GLN A 27 5.13 0.26 5.38
N GLY A 28 5.91 1.34 5.34
CA GLY A 28 6.65 1.74 4.15
C GLY A 28 7.66 0.68 3.73
N GLN A 29 8.37 0.07 4.68
CA GLN A 29 9.31 -1.02 4.40
C GLN A 29 8.59 -2.25 3.86
N GLU A 30 7.47 -2.65 4.48
CA GLU A 30 6.63 -3.77 4.02
C GLU A 30 6.13 -3.55 2.58
N ILE A 31 5.71 -2.32 2.25
CA ILE A 31 5.28 -1.95 0.89
C ILE A 31 6.45 -2.12 -0.09
N ILE A 32 7.65 -1.64 0.24
CA ILE A 32 8.83 -1.76 -0.63
C ILE A 32 9.14 -3.23 -0.90
N ASP A 33 9.13 -4.05 0.15
CA ASP A 33 9.41 -5.49 0.04
C ASP A 33 8.33 -6.21 -0.78
N GLU A 34 7.05 -5.82 -0.64
CA GLU A 34 5.95 -6.39 -1.43
C GLU A 34 6.05 -6.01 -2.90
N ILE A 35 6.29 -4.74 -3.24
CA ILE A 35 6.40 -4.32 -4.64
C ILE A 35 7.68 -4.83 -5.30
N ALA A 36 8.72 -5.19 -4.54
CA ALA A 36 9.93 -5.80 -5.10
C ALA A 36 9.66 -7.20 -5.69
N LYS A 37 8.56 -7.85 -5.27
CA LYS A 37 8.20 -9.19 -5.76
C LYS A 37 7.84 -9.16 -7.26
N PRO A 38 8.38 -10.09 -8.07
CA PRO A 38 8.18 -10.10 -9.52
C PRO A 38 6.73 -10.39 -9.94
N GLU A 39 5.95 -11.06 -9.10
CA GLU A 39 4.52 -11.33 -9.32
C GLU A 39 3.65 -10.09 -9.15
N VAL A 40 4.11 -9.08 -8.39
CA VAL A 40 3.38 -7.82 -8.19
C VAL A 40 3.64 -6.91 -9.38
N LYS A 41 2.70 -6.85 -10.31
CA LYS A 41 2.81 -6.05 -11.54
C LYS A 41 1.97 -4.77 -11.52
N LYS A 42 0.91 -4.77 -10.71
CA LYS A 42 -0.11 -3.72 -10.68
C LYS A 42 -0.43 -3.33 -9.25
N VAL A 43 -0.48 -2.03 -8.98
CA VAL A 43 -0.74 -1.46 -7.65
C VAL A 43 -1.87 -0.45 -7.76
N MET A 44 -2.78 -0.47 -6.79
CA MET A 44 -3.81 0.56 -6.65
C MET A 44 -3.45 1.45 -5.45
N VAL A 45 -3.43 2.76 -5.68
CA VAL A 45 -3.33 3.76 -4.63
C VAL A 45 -4.73 4.30 -4.37
N VAL A 46 -5.20 4.20 -3.12
CA VAL A 46 -6.49 4.72 -2.67
C VAL A 46 -6.23 5.98 -1.85
N GLY A 47 -6.72 7.11 -2.34
CA GLY A 47 -6.48 8.44 -1.79
C GLY A 47 -5.57 9.28 -2.69
N ALA A 48 -6.10 10.38 -3.21
CA ALA A 48 -5.43 11.29 -4.14
C ALA A 48 -4.77 12.52 -3.46
N GLY A 49 -4.53 12.46 -2.15
CA GLY A 49 -3.78 13.50 -1.44
C GLY A 49 -2.28 13.48 -1.78
N TYR A 50 -1.50 14.40 -1.21
CA TYR A 50 -0.07 14.55 -1.53
C TYR A 50 0.73 13.24 -1.35
N ILE A 51 0.47 12.48 -0.28
CA ILE A 51 1.09 11.15 -0.05
C ILE A 51 0.74 10.18 -1.20
N GLY A 52 -0.52 10.18 -1.64
CA GLY A 52 -0.97 9.31 -2.73
C GLY A 52 -0.24 9.62 -4.04
N VAL A 53 -0.04 10.90 -4.34
CA VAL A 53 0.72 11.36 -5.52
C VAL A 53 2.18 10.89 -5.45
N GLU A 54 2.85 11.05 -4.31
CA GLU A 54 4.23 10.58 -4.10
C GLU A 54 4.35 9.05 -4.26
N LEU A 55 3.39 8.28 -3.73
CA LEU A 55 3.36 6.82 -3.88
C LEU A 55 3.15 6.39 -5.33
N ILE A 56 2.31 7.10 -6.09
CA ILE A 56 2.11 6.83 -7.52
C ILE A 56 3.44 6.98 -8.28
N GLU A 57 4.16 8.07 -8.05
CA GLU A 57 5.46 8.31 -8.67
C GLU A 57 6.47 7.23 -8.28
N ALA A 58 6.55 6.89 -6.99
CA ALA A 58 7.43 5.86 -6.48
C ALA A 58 7.15 4.49 -7.12
N PHE A 59 5.89 4.06 -7.22
CA PHE A 59 5.52 2.78 -7.80
C PHE A 59 5.71 2.73 -9.32
N LYS A 60 5.47 3.83 -10.03
CA LYS A 60 5.82 3.95 -11.45
C LYS A 60 7.33 3.82 -11.68
N ASN A 61 8.14 4.43 -10.82
CA ASN A 61 9.61 4.30 -10.87
C ASN A 61 10.08 2.87 -10.59
N HIS A 62 9.29 2.07 -9.86
CA HIS A 62 9.52 0.62 -9.66
C HIS A 62 8.92 -0.25 -10.78
N GLY A 63 8.55 0.36 -11.92
CA GLY A 63 8.05 -0.36 -13.09
C GLY A 63 6.66 -0.97 -12.91
N LYS A 64 5.87 -0.49 -11.95
CA LYS A 64 4.52 -1.00 -11.69
C LYS A 64 3.49 -0.24 -12.51
N GLU A 65 2.45 -0.94 -12.97
CA GLU A 65 1.24 -0.31 -13.46
C GLU A 65 0.46 0.23 -12.26
N VAL A 66 0.15 1.53 -12.24
CA VAL A 66 -0.49 2.18 -11.10
C VAL A 66 -1.89 2.66 -11.46
N ILE A 67 -2.89 2.27 -10.66
CA ILE A 67 -4.24 2.85 -10.67
C ILE A 67 -4.35 3.81 -9.49
N LEU A 68 -4.90 5.00 -9.71
CA LEU A 68 -5.34 5.91 -8.65
C LEU A 68 -6.87 5.80 -8.49
N MET A 69 -7.33 5.68 -7.25
CA MET A 69 -8.73 5.79 -6.84
C MET A 69 -8.85 6.87 -5.77
N GLU A 70 -9.81 7.78 -5.92
CA GLU A 70 -10.17 8.82 -4.94
C GLU A 70 -11.47 8.48 -4.23
#